data_AF-A0A7C5BZ16-F1
#
_entry.id   AF-A0A7C5BZ16-F1
#
_cell.length_a   1.000
_cell.length_b   1.000
_cell.length_c   1.000
_cell.angle_alpha   90.00
_cell.angle_beta   90.00
_cell.angle_gamma   90.00
#
_symmetry.space_group_name_H-M   'P 1'
#
loop_
_entity.id
_entity.type
_entity.pdbx_description
1 polymer ?
#
loop_
_entity_poly.entity_id
_entity_poly.type
_entity_poly.pdbx_seq_one_letter_code
_entity_poly.pdbx_strand_id
1 'polypeptide(L)'
;MIELCNRQKADAWFCMPHEADDEFVRQFARLVRDRLDPQLKVYVEYSNEVWNGIFPQHRWAGEQGQKLGFGEKPWEAAWRYTAFRSVQIFRIWEEEFGGLERLVRVLPSQAANPYVSEQILSFRDAYQHADVLAIAPYISMNIRAKGEKLSAEVVANWTVEQVLDHVEQQALPQAIRWIERQKEVADRYGLKLVAYEAGQHLVGVGEAVNNERLTRLLIAANRHPRMGEIYQKYFEAWERLGGDLLCHFSSVGRWSKWGSWGLLEYYDEDPRQSPKFLATLRWAKKLGQNVFLPE
;
A
#
# COMPACT_ATOMS: atom_id res chain seq x y z
N MET A 1 -9.45 -16.49 -0.29
CA MET A 1 -8.20 -15.99 0.33
C MET A 1 -7.53 -17.05 1.21
N ILE A 2 -8.15 -17.54 2.29
CA ILE A 2 -7.54 -18.56 3.20
C ILE A 2 -6.96 -19.76 2.43
N GLU A 3 -7.75 -20.37 1.55
CA GLU A 3 -7.29 -21.51 0.74
C GLU A 3 -6.08 -21.15 -0.16
N LEU A 4 -6.04 -19.93 -0.68
CA LEU A 4 -4.90 -19.46 -1.47
C LEU A 4 -3.65 -19.33 -0.61
N CYS A 5 -3.75 -18.73 0.59
CA CYS A 5 -2.67 -18.66 1.56
C CYS A 5 -2.14 -20.07 1.93
N ASN A 6 -3.03 -21.01 2.23
CA ASN A 6 -2.67 -22.38 2.58
C ASN A 6 -1.90 -23.11 1.46
N ARG A 7 -2.32 -22.91 0.21
CA ARG A 7 -1.66 -23.50 -0.97
C ARG A 7 -0.30 -22.86 -1.24
N GLN A 8 -0.21 -21.55 -1.13
CA GLN A 8 1.01 -20.80 -1.42
C GLN A 8 1.98 -20.77 -0.24
N LYS A 9 1.56 -21.24 0.95
CA LYS A 9 2.28 -21.07 2.21
C LYS A 9 2.66 -19.60 2.45
N ALA A 10 1.69 -18.72 2.21
CA ALA A 10 1.85 -17.28 2.33
C ALA A 10 0.98 -16.75 3.47
N ASP A 11 1.55 -15.89 4.30
CA ASP A 11 0.82 -15.18 5.37
C ASP A 11 -0.37 -14.40 4.80
N ALA A 12 -1.45 -14.31 5.58
CA ALA A 12 -2.68 -13.66 5.15
C ALA A 12 -2.72 -12.19 5.60
N TRP A 13 -3.23 -11.29 4.75
CA TRP A 13 -3.56 -9.91 5.13
C TRP A 13 -5.05 -9.68 4.93
N PHE A 14 -5.76 -9.25 5.98
CA PHE A 14 -7.19 -8.98 5.94
C PHE A 14 -7.51 -7.56 6.43
N CYS A 15 -8.14 -6.78 5.55
CA CYS A 15 -8.80 -5.53 5.91
C CYS A 15 -10.23 -5.83 6.37
N MET A 16 -10.57 -5.47 7.60
CA MET A 16 -11.95 -5.57 8.09
C MET A 16 -12.81 -4.47 7.46
N PRO A 17 -14.05 -4.75 7.03
CA PRO A 17 -14.94 -3.72 6.50
C PRO A 17 -15.13 -2.56 7.49
N HIS A 18 -15.17 -1.33 7.00
CA HIS A 18 -15.20 -0.14 7.87
C HIS A 18 -16.49 -0.02 8.71
N GLU A 19 -17.59 -0.63 8.27
CA GLU A 19 -18.86 -0.68 8.99
C GLU A 19 -19.06 -1.98 9.78
N ALA A 20 -18.08 -2.89 9.79
CA ALA A 20 -18.22 -4.16 10.48
C ALA A 20 -18.36 -3.98 12.00
N ASP A 21 -19.42 -4.58 12.55
CA ASP A 21 -19.61 -4.70 13.98
C ASP A 21 -18.67 -5.75 14.60
N ASP A 22 -18.66 -5.83 15.93
CA ASP A 22 -17.78 -6.73 16.66
C ASP A 22 -18.12 -8.20 16.41
N GLU A 23 -19.38 -8.53 16.15
CA GLU A 23 -19.80 -9.91 15.88
C GLU A 23 -19.31 -10.38 14.52
N PHE A 24 -19.39 -9.55 13.48
CA PHE A 24 -18.78 -9.85 12.19
C PHE A 24 -17.29 -10.09 12.32
N VAL A 25 -16.57 -9.17 13.00
CA VAL A 25 -15.12 -9.29 13.19
C VAL A 25 -14.77 -10.57 13.93
N ARG A 26 -15.55 -10.93 14.96
CA ARG A 26 -15.37 -12.14 15.76
C ARG A 26 -15.59 -13.42 14.95
N GLN A 27 -16.68 -13.49 14.19
CA GLN A 27 -16.98 -14.63 13.34
C GLN A 27 -15.95 -14.79 12.21
N PHE A 28 -15.47 -13.68 11.65
CA PHE A 28 -14.39 -13.70 10.66
C PHE A 28 -13.07 -14.21 11.26
N ALA A 29 -12.70 -13.73 12.45
CA ALA A 29 -11.50 -14.20 13.16
C ALA A 29 -11.57 -15.71 13.45
N ARG A 30 -12.72 -16.22 13.92
CA ARG A 30 -12.96 -17.67 14.12
C ARG A 30 -12.78 -18.46 12.84
N LEU A 31 -13.38 -17.99 11.73
CA LEU A 31 -13.25 -18.65 10.44
C LEU A 31 -11.78 -18.74 10.00
N VAL A 32 -11.01 -17.67 10.17
CA VAL A 32 -9.58 -17.66 9.81
C VAL A 32 -8.78 -18.58 10.71
N ARG A 33 -8.97 -18.51 12.04
CA ARG A 33 -8.30 -19.41 13.00
C ARG A 33 -8.51 -20.88 12.65
N ASP A 34 -9.75 -21.25 12.34
CA ASP A 34 -10.17 -22.65 12.14
C ASP A 34 -9.81 -23.22 10.75
N ARG A 35 -9.38 -22.38 9.81
CA ARG A 35 -9.16 -22.78 8.40
C ARG A 35 -7.79 -22.39 7.83
N LEU A 36 -7.14 -21.36 8.36
CA LEU A 36 -5.80 -20.98 7.94
C LEU A 36 -4.76 -21.89 8.60
N ASP A 37 -3.84 -22.40 7.80
CA ASP A 37 -2.71 -23.23 8.23
C ASP A 37 -2.05 -22.62 9.49
N PRO A 38 -1.93 -23.39 10.59
CA PRO A 38 -1.45 -22.89 11.89
C PRO A 38 -0.02 -22.34 11.86
N GLN A 39 0.77 -22.67 10.83
CA GLN A 39 2.11 -22.12 10.66
C GLN A 39 2.14 -20.71 10.06
N LEU A 40 1.02 -20.25 9.50
CA LEU A 40 0.90 -18.94 8.85
C LEU A 40 0.45 -17.86 9.83
N LYS A 41 0.95 -16.64 9.60
CA LYS A 41 0.55 -15.41 10.30
C LYS A 41 -0.63 -14.73 9.62
N VAL A 42 -1.28 -13.85 10.37
CA VAL A 42 -2.39 -13.00 9.92
C VAL A 42 -2.11 -11.54 10.24
N TYR A 43 -1.98 -10.73 9.20
CA TYR A 43 -1.99 -9.28 9.26
C TYR A 43 -3.44 -8.80 9.29
N VAL A 44 -3.82 -8.08 10.34
CA VAL A 44 -5.18 -7.57 10.52
C VAL A 44 -5.16 -6.05 10.52
N GLU A 45 -6.01 -5.46 9.68
CA GLU A 45 -6.10 -4.02 9.45
C GLU A 45 -7.55 -3.54 9.51
N TYR A 46 -7.81 -2.36 10.08
CA TYR A 46 -9.11 -1.72 9.98
C TYR A 46 -9.26 -1.00 8.63
N SER A 47 -10.07 -1.59 7.74
CA SER A 47 -10.37 -1.08 6.39
C SER A 47 -9.12 -0.82 5.55
N ASN A 48 -9.27 -0.19 4.38
CA ASN A 48 -8.17 0.25 3.52
C ASN A 48 -8.17 1.78 3.40
N GLU A 49 -7.00 2.41 3.44
CA GLU A 49 -6.81 3.86 3.21
C GLU A 49 -7.85 4.78 3.90
N VAL A 50 -8.16 4.54 5.17
CA VAL A 50 -9.11 5.39 5.92
C VAL A 50 -8.64 6.84 6.01
N TRP A 51 -7.33 7.09 5.86
CA TRP A 51 -6.76 8.44 5.77
C TRP A 51 -7.13 9.18 4.47
N ASN A 52 -7.58 8.47 3.43
CA ASN A 52 -7.79 9.01 2.09
C ASN A 52 -9.23 9.52 1.89
N GLY A 53 -9.38 10.84 1.83
CA GLY A 53 -10.67 11.51 1.74
C GLY A 53 -11.48 11.25 0.47
N ILE A 54 -10.93 10.58 -0.54
CA ILE A 54 -11.70 10.20 -1.74
C ILE A 54 -12.63 9.02 -1.48
N PHE A 55 -12.37 8.24 -0.43
CA PHE A 55 -13.09 7.00 -0.17
C PHE A 55 -14.20 7.14 0.89
N PRO A 56 -15.29 6.36 0.78
CA PRO A 56 -16.41 6.42 1.72
C PRO A 56 -16.00 6.07 3.16
N GLN A 57 -15.05 5.14 3.35
CA GLN A 57 -14.58 4.76 4.69
C GLN A 57 -13.95 5.92 5.46
N HIS A 58 -13.31 6.88 4.78
CA HIS A 58 -12.78 8.08 5.44
C HIS A 58 -13.90 8.92 6.03
N ARG A 59 -14.96 9.15 5.24
CA ARG A 59 -16.14 9.90 5.67
C ARG A 59 -16.82 9.22 6.86
N TRP A 60 -17.05 7.92 6.76
CA TRP A 60 -17.61 7.12 7.84
C TRP A 60 -16.79 7.25 9.13
N ALA A 61 -15.48 7.02 9.07
CA ALA A 61 -14.60 7.13 10.22
C ALA A 61 -14.57 8.55 10.81
N GLY A 62 -14.64 9.58 9.96
CA GLY A 62 -14.74 10.97 10.40
C GLY A 62 -16.02 11.24 11.18
N GLU A 63 -17.17 10.80 10.66
CA GLU A 63 -18.47 10.95 11.33
C GLU A 63 -18.53 10.21 12.67
N GLN A 64 -18.02 8.97 12.72
CA GLN A 64 -17.96 8.20 13.97
C GLN A 64 -17.00 8.83 14.97
N GLY A 65 -15.82 9.28 14.52
CA GLY A 65 -14.86 10.00 15.35
C GLY A 65 -15.43 11.30 15.92
N GLN A 66 -16.18 12.06 15.13
CA GLN A 66 -16.84 13.30 15.58
C GLN A 66 -17.91 13.02 16.64
N LYS A 67 -18.75 11.98 16.45
CA LYS A 67 -19.74 11.55 17.44
C LYS A 67 -19.11 11.17 18.79
N LEU A 68 -17.89 10.63 18.75
CA LEU A 68 -17.11 10.25 19.92
C LEU A 68 -16.25 11.39 20.49
N GLY A 69 -16.30 12.59 19.90
CA GLY A 69 -15.52 13.74 20.34
C GLY A 69 -14.02 13.63 20.05
N PHE A 70 -13.61 12.83 19.05
CA PHE A 70 -12.20 12.62 18.73
C PHE A 70 -11.58 13.77 17.94
N GLY A 71 -12.37 14.71 17.42
CA GLY A 71 -11.86 15.91 16.77
C GLY A 71 -12.99 16.68 16.09
N GLU A 72 -12.86 18.00 16.01
CA GLU A 72 -13.84 18.84 15.31
C GLU A 72 -13.74 18.66 13.80
N LYS A 73 -12.51 18.56 13.28
CA LYS A 73 -12.23 18.37 11.86
C LYS A 73 -12.47 16.91 11.47
N PRO A 74 -13.24 16.63 10.41
CA PRO A 74 -13.63 15.26 10.06
C PRO A 74 -12.43 14.37 9.71
N TRP A 75 -11.38 14.92 9.08
CA TRP A 75 -10.18 14.14 8.76
C TRP A 75 -9.37 13.75 10.00
N GLU A 76 -9.23 14.65 10.97
CA GLU A 76 -8.54 14.39 12.23
C GLU A 76 -9.32 13.36 13.07
N ALA A 77 -10.66 13.50 13.11
CA ALA A 77 -11.56 12.54 13.70
C ALA A 77 -11.43 11.15 13.03
N ALA A 78 -11.29 11.09 11.70
CA ALA A 78 -11.12 9.84 10.96
C ALA A 78 -9.80 9.13 11.32
N TRP A 79 -8.69 9.87 11.43
CA TRP A 79 -7.40 9.31 11.84
C TRP A 79 -7.46 8.72 13.25
N ARG A 80 -8.04 9.45 14.20
CA ARG A 80 -8.20 8.98 15.58
C ARG A 80 -9.19 7.83 15.70
N TYR A 81 -10.26 7.84 14.92
CA TYR A 81 -11.19 6.72 14.83
C TYR A 81 -10.51 5.47 14.26
N THR A 82 -9.60 5.63 13.27
CA THR A 82 -8.80 4.53 12.73
C THR A 82 -7.99 3.84 13.83
N ALA A 83 -7.28 4.63 14.65
CA ALA A 83 -6.54 4.10 15.80
C ALA A 83 -7.47 3.38 16.80
N PHE A 84 -8.56 4.04 17.19
CA PHE A 84 -9.53 3.50 18.13
C PHE A 84 -10.13 2.17 17.67
N ARG A 85 -10.63 2.11 16.43
CA ARG A 85 -11.30 0.91 15.90
C ARG A 85 -10.30 -0.23 15.65
N SER A 86 -9.08 0.09 15.22
CA SER A 86 -8.02 -0.91 15.03
C SER A 86 -7.72 -1.65 16.34
N VAL A 87 -7.54 -0.92 17.46
CA VAL A 87 -7.25 -1.53 18.76
C VAL A 87 -8.40 -2.43 19.25
N GLN A 88 -9.66 -2.05 19.00
CA GLN A 88 -10.81 -2.92 19.31
C GLN A 88 -10.78 -4.21 18.49
N ILE A 89 -10.52 -4.11 17.18
CA ILE A 89 -10.40 -5.25 16.29
C ILE A 89 -9.26 -6.17 16.74
N PHE A 90 -8.10 -5.62 17.08
CA PHE A 90 -6.95 -6.42 17.55
C PHE A 90 -7.30 -7.25 18.79
N ARG A 91 -8.02 -6.66 19.76
CA ARG A 91 -8.47 -7.37 20.96
C ARG A 91 -9.41 -8.53 20.62
N ILE A 92 -10.38 -8.32 19.73
CA ILE A 92 -11.29 -9.39 19.28
C ILE A 92 -10.51 -10.53 18.62
N TRP A 93 -9.55 -10.20 17.76
CA TRP A 93 -8.72 -11.21 17.10
C TRP A 93 -7.83 -11.96 18.09
N GLU A 94 -7.20 -11.27 19.04
CA GLU A 94 -6.39 -11.88 20.10
C GLU A 94 -7.22 -12.84 20.97
N GLU A 95 -8.42 -12.43 21.37
CA GLU A 95 -9.37 -13.29 22.12
C GLU A 95 -9.70 -14.57 21.34
N GLU A 96 -10.04 -14.45 20.06
CA GLU A 96 -10.43 -15.61 19.25
C GLU A 96 -9.24 -16.52 18.94
N PHE A 97 -8.04 -15.97 18.73
CA PHE A 97 -6.82 -16.74 18.46
C PHE A 97 -6.19 -17.33 19.73
N GLY A 98 -6.58 -16.85 20.92
CA GLY A 98 -5.99 -17.27 22.19
C GLY A 98 -4.58 -16.73 22.44
N GLY A 99 -4.20 -15.64 21.76
CA GLY A 99 -2.87 -15.03 21.87
C GLY A 99 -2.40 -14.35 20.58
N LEU A 100 -1.17 -13.83 20.62
CA LEU A 100 -0.59 -12.99 19.57
C LEU A 100 0.38 -13.73 18.64
N GLU A 101 0.72 -15.00 18.91
CA GLU A 101 1.78 -15.72 18.19
C GLU A 101 1.63 -15.73 16.67
N ARG A 102 0.38 -15.76 16.19
CA ARG A 102 0.01 -15.76 14.76
C ARG A 102 -0.53 -14.42 14.26
N LEU A 103 -0.63 -13.39 15.10
CA LEU A 103 -1.26 -12.14 14.76
C LEU A 103 -0.22 -11.04 14.53
N VAL A 104 -0.42 -10.26 13.48
CA VAL A 104 0.30 -9.02 13.21
C VAL A 104 -0.73 -7.89 13.14
N ARG A 105 -0.68 -7.00 14.12
CA ARG A 105 -1.64 -5.91 14.30
C ARG A 105 -1.16 -4.67 13.54
N VAL A 106 -1.92 -4.27 12.52
CA VAL A 106 -1.50 -3.27 11.54
C VAL A 106 -2.20 -1.93 11.77
N LEU A 107 -1.43 -0.88 12.02
CA LEU A 107 -1.94 0.50 11.95
C LEU A 107 -1.59 1.10 10.57
N PRO A 108 -2.59 1.30 9.68
CA PRO A 108 -2.35 1.81 8.33
C PRO A 108 -2.29 3.34 8.29
N SER A 109 -1.49 3.88 7.37
CA SER A 109 -1.28 5.31 7.22
C SER A 109 -0.87 5.73 5.81
N GLN A 110 -0.65 7.05 5.65
CA GLN A 110 -0.31 7.68 4.39
C GLN A 110 1.21 7.84 4.25
N ALA A 111 1.83 7.28 3.21
CA ALA A 111 3.26 7.43 2.99
C ALA A 111 3.71 8.90 2.89
N ALA A 112 2.93 9.72 2.18
CA ALA A 112 3.30 11.10 1.86
C ALA A 112 3.30 12.07 3.05
N ASN A 113 2.67 11.71 4.16
CA ASN A 113 2.44 12.62 5.29
C ASN A 113 2.66 11.92 6.65
N PRO A 114 3.88 11.97 7.22
CA PRO A 114 4.18 11.33 8.51
C PRO A 114 3.36 11.88 9.68
N TYR A 115 2.82 13.10 9.58
CA TYR A 115 1.94 13.64 10.62
C TYR A 115 0.65 12.81 10.79
N VAL A 116 0.12 12.23 9.71
CA VAL A 116 -1.04 11.33 9.78
C VAL A 116 -0.68 10.10 10.62
N SER A 117 0.50 9.54 10.39
CA SER A 117 1.02 8.39 11.13
C SER A 117 1.18 8.72 12.61
N GLU A 118 1.77 9.87 12.95
CA GLU A 118 1.89 10.32 14.35
C GLU A 118 0.51 10.49 15.02
N GLN A 119 -0.49 11.05 14.33
CA GLN A 119 -1.84 11.21 14.88
C GLN A 119 -2.54 9.87 15.12
N ILE A 120 -2.35 8.88 14.25
CA ILE A 120 -2.92 7.54 14.42
C ILE A 120 -2.21 6.81 15.56
N LEU A 121 -0.88 6.77 15.52
CA LEU A 121 -0.08 6.00 16.49
C LEU A 121 -0.24 6.52 17.92
N SER A 122 -0.17 7.84 18.13
CA SER A 122 -0.23 8.45 19.47
C SER A 122 -1.63 8.53 20.06
N PHE A 123 -2.68 8.41 19.26
CA PHE A 123 -4.04 8.54 19.78
C PHE A 123 -4.36 7.40 20.74
N ARG A 124 -4.49 7.74 22.03
CA ARG A 124 -4.71 6.78 23.12
C ARG A 124 -3.68 5.66 23.14
N ASP A 125 -2.44 6.00 22.81
CA ASP A 125 -1.29 5.09 22.80
C ASP A 125 -1.52 3.83 21.93
N ALA A 126 -2.25 3.97 20.82
CA ALA A 126 -2.57 2.84 19.94
C ALA A 126 -1.33 2.05 19.46
N TYR A 127 -0.18 2.72 19.34
CA TYR A 127 1.10 2.07 19.03
C TYR A 127 1.47 0.94 20.00
N GLN A 128 1.07 1.00 21.28
CA GLN A 128 1.34 -0.06 22.26
C GLN A 128 0.58 -1.35 21.98
N HIS A 129 -0.42 -1.29 21.10
CA HIS A 129 -1.27 -2.41 20.71
C HIS A 129 -1.07 -2.81 19.25
N ALA A 130 -0.03 -2.32 18.59
CA ALA A 130 0.29 -2.62 17.20
C ALA A 130 1.68 -3.24 17.08
N ASP A 131 1.93 -3.91 15.96
CA ASP A 131 3.22 -4.52 15.65
C ASP A 131 3.90 -3.78 14.49
N VAL A 132 3.10 -3.22 13.56
CA VAL A 132 3.60 -2.57 12.36
C VAL A 132 2.83 -1.28 12.03
N LEU A 133 3.57 -0.29 11.56
CA LEU A 133 3.05 0.86 10.80
C LEU A 133 3.05 0.48 9.32
N ALA A 134 1.89 0.55 8.67
CA ALA A 134 1.76 0.24 7.26
C ALA A 134 1.53 1.50 6.40
N ILE A 135 2.23 1.63 5.28
CA ILE A 135 2.11 2.76 4.34
C ILE A 135 1.92 2.29 2.90
N ALA A 136 1.59 3.21 1.98
CA ALA A 136 1.57 2.96 0.54
C ALA A 136 2.60 3.85 -0.21
N PRO A 137 3.90 3.49 -0.28
CA PRO A 137 4.95 4.39 -0.76
C PRO A 137 5.12 4.32 -2.28
N TYR A 138 4.07 4.64 -3.04
CA TYR A 138 4.12 4.63 -4.51
C TYR A 138 5.16 5.60 -5.09
N ILE A 139 5.88 5.16 -6.13
CA ILE A 139 6.65 6.04 -7.03
C ILE A 139 5.64 6.86 -7.85
N SER A 140 5.35 8.07 -7.36
CA SER A 140 4.15 8.81 -7.76
C SER A 140 4.43 9.91 -8.77
N MET A 141 3.65 9.92 -9.86
CA MET A 141 3.60 10.98 -10.85
C MET A 141 2.14 11.22 -11.26
N ASN A 142 1.44 12.02 -10.46
CA ASN A 142 0.06 12.43 -10.70
C ASN A 142 0.00 13.63 -11.63
N ILE A 143 -0.53 13.45 -12.84
CA ILE A 143 -0.53 14.49 -13.88
C ILE A 143 -1.93 15.08 -14.01
N ARG A 144 -2.10 16.34 -13.63
CA ARG A 144 -3.35 17.09 -13.74
C ARG A 144 -3.48 17.75 -15.11
N ALA A 145 -4.71 18.09 -15.53
CA ALA A 145 -4.93 18.81 -16.79
C ALA A 145 -4.22 20.17 -16.79
N LYS A 146 -4.39 20.90 -15.69
CA LYS A 146 -3.66 22.13 -15.38
C LYS A 146 -2.91 21.93 -14.07
N GLY A 147 -1.58 21.97 -14.12
CA GLY A 147 -0.73 21.87 -12.95
C GLY A 147 0.46 22.84 -13.07
N GLU A 148 0.92 23.36 -11.94
CA GLU A 148 1.96 24.40 -11.90
C GLU A 148 3.32 23.90 -12.39
N LYS A 149 3.66 22.64 -12.10
CA LYS A 149 4.95 22.02 -12.46
C LYS A 149 4.84 21.01 -13.59
N LEU A 150 3.76 20.23 -13.61
CA LEU A 150 3.45 19.23 -14.62
C LEU A 150 1.99 19.40 -15.02
N SER A 151 1.75 19.56 -16.31
CA SER A 151 0.40 19.52 -16.90
C SER A 151 0.32 18.40 -17.92
N ALA A 152 -0.90 17.92 -18.16
CA ALA A 152 -1.16 16.90 -19.17
C ALA A 152 -0.71 17.37 -20.57
N GLU A 153 -0.86 18.67 -20.87
CA GLU A 153 -0.44 19.27 -22.14
C GLU A 153 1.09 19.21 -22.33
N VAL A 154 1.86 19.53 -21.29
CA VAL A 154 3.32 19.48 -21.33
C VAL A 154 3.79 18.03 -21.42
N VAL A 155 3.33 17.18 -20.50
CA VAL A 155 3.84 15.80 -20.39
C VAL A 155 3.41 14.95 -21.59
N ALA A 156 2.22 15.17 -22.17
CA ALA A 156 1.82 14.43 -23.38
C ALA A 156 2.77 14.68 -24.57
N ASN A 157 3.56 15.76 -24.54
CA ASN A 157 4.55 16.07 -25.56
C ASN A 157 5.96 15.52 -25.25
N TRP A 158 6.16 14.89 -24.10
CA TRP A 158 7.44 14.27 -23.75
C TRP A 158 7.69 12.98 -24.52
N THR A 159 8.98 12.62 -24.62
CA THR A 159 9.38 11.25 -24.99
C THR A 159 9.25 10.30 -23.79
N VAL A 160 9.35 9.00 -24.04
CA VAL A 160 9.36 7.98 -22.99
C VAL A 160 10.56 8.19 -22.05
N GLU A 161 11.71 8.53 -22.60
CA GLU A 161 12.95 8.79 -21.87
C GLU A 161 12.79 10.00 -20.95
N GLN A 162 12.15 11.08 -21.40
CA GLN A 162 11.88 12.25 -20.55
C GLN A 162 10.94 11.92 -19.37
N VAL A 163 9.95 11.04 -19.58
CA VAL A 163 9.12 10.53 -18.49
C VAL A 163 9.98 9.74 -17.49
N LEU A 164 10.82 8.83 -17.99
CA LEU A 164 11.67 7.99 -17.14
C LEU A 164 12.74 8.79 -16.38
N ASP A 165 13.33 9.81 -17.03
CA ASP A 165 14.26 10.75 -16.40
C ASP A 165 13.57 11.47 -15.24
N HIS A 166 12.32 11.94 -15.43
CA HIS A 166 11.54 12.54 -14.36
C HIS A 166 11.27 11.55 -13.22
N VAL A 167 10.91 10.30 -13.55
CA VAL A 167 10.65 9.27 -12.54
C VAL A 167 11.91 9.00 -11.71
N GLU A 168 13.07 8.84 -12.34
CA GLU A 168 14.33 8.57 -11.66
C GLU A 168 14.85 9.75 -10.85
N GLN A 169 14.72 10.97 -11.36
CA GLN A 169 15.31 12.16 -10.74
C GLN A 169 14.38 12.82 -9.72
N GLN A 170 13.06 12.61 -9.82
CA GLN A 170 12.07 13.30 -8.98
C GLN A 170 11.18 12.33 -8.21
N ALA A 171 10.44 11.46 -8.90
CA ALA A 171 9.41 10.63 -8.27
C ALA A 171 9.99 9.55 -7.34
N LEU A 172 11.03 8.83 -7.79
CA LEU A 172 11.70 7.80 -7.00
C LEU A 172 12.39 8.39 -5.75
N PRO A 173 13.21 9.45 -5.85
CA PRO A 173 13.77 10.11 -4.67
C PRO A 173 12.71 10.64 -3.70
N GLN A 174 11.56 11.09 -4.21
CA GLN A 174 10.45 11.52 -3.36
C GLN A 174 9.84 10.33 -2.59
N ALA A 175 9.59 9.21 -3.25
CA ALA A 175 9.10 8.00 -2.60
C ALA A 175 10.08 7.50 -1.53
N ILE A 176 11.38 7.52 -1.81
CA ILE A 176 12.43 7.16 -0.84
C ILE A 176 12.39 8.09 0.39
N ARG A 177 12.25 9.41 0.21
CA ARG A 177 12.08 10.36 1.32
C ARG A 177 10.79 10.15 2.12
N TRP A 178 9.74 9.59 1.53
CA TRP A 178 8.54 9.19 2.26
C TRP A 178 8.81 7.96 3.13
N ILE A 179 9.47 6.95 2.57
CA ILE A 179 9.86 5.74 3.31
C ILE A 179 10.76 6.10 4.49
N GLU A 180 11.79 6.93 4.27
CA GLU A 180 12.73 7.36 5.32
C GLU A 180 12.01 8.03 6.50
N ARG A 181 11.18 9.04 6.22
CA ARG A 181 10.42 9.74 7.26
C ARG A 181 9.43 8.84 8.00
N GLN A 182 8.83 7.88 7.29
CA GLN A 182 7.91 6.94 7.92
C GLN A 182 8.65 5.89 8.76
N LYS A 183 9.87 5.53 8.37
CA LYS A 183 10.74 4.68 9.18
C LYS A 183 11.13 5.37 10.48
N GLU A 184 11.49 6.65 10.42
CA GLU A 184 11.77 7.47 11.63
C GLU A 184 10.57 7.49 12.60
N VAL A 185 9.35 7.61 12.07
CA VAL A 185 8.13 7.53 12.89
C VAL A 185 7.96 6.14 13.47
N ALA A 186 8.05 5.08 12.67
CA ALA A 186 7.90 3.70 13.13
C ALA A 186 8.91 3.37 14.26
N ASP A 187 10.17 3.73 14.08
CA ASP A 187 11.24 3.50 15.07
C ASP A 187 11.00 4.24 16.38
N ARG A 188 10.50 5.49 16.32
CA ARG A 188 10.17 6.27 17.52
C ARG A 188 9.11 5.58 18.38
N TYR A 189 8.20 4.84 17.76
CA TYR A 189 7.13 4.10 18.44
C TYR A 189 7.43 2.60 18.62
N GLY A 190 8.64 2.14 18.24
CA GLY A 190 9.04 0.73 18.38
C GLY A 190 8.30 -0.23 17.45
N LEU A 191 7.76 0.26 16.33
CA LEU A 191 7.03 -0.53 15.34
C LEU A 191 7.91 -0.83 14.13
N LYS A 192 7.64 -1.93 13.44
CA LYS A 192 8.22 -2.13 12.10
C LYS A 192 7.49 -1.30 11.05
N LEU A 193 8.18 -0.96 9.97
CA LEU A 193 7.57 -0.34 8.80
C LEU A 193 7.28 -1.41 7.74
N VAL A 194 6.01 -1.51 7.31
CA VAL A 194 5.57 -2.36 6.20
C VAL A 194 4.87 -1.53 5.13
N ALA A 195 4.74 -2.07 3.92
CA ALA A 195 3.92 -1.47 2.87
C ALA A 195 2.72 -2.35 2.55
N TYR A 196 1.50 -1.84 2.76
CA TYR A 196 0.26 -2.54 2.37
C TYR A 196 0.03 -2.48 0.86
N GLU A 197 0.59 -1.47 0.21
CA GLU A 197 0.63 -1.33 -1.25
C GLU A 197 1.93 -0.66 -1.67
N ALA A 198 2.45 -1.01 -2.84
CA ALA A 198 3.65 -0.41 -3.40
C ALA A 198 3.70 -0.60 -4.93
N GLY A 199 4.65 0.09 -5.55
CA GLY A 199 4.89 0.08 -6.99
C GLY A 199 4.86 1.49 -7.55
N GLN A 200 4.48 1.61 -8.81
CA GLN A 200 4.43 2.88 -9.51
C GLN A 200 3.01 3.45 -9.57
N HIS A 201 2.87 4.78 -9.58
CA HIS A 201 1.61 5.49 -9.77
C HIS A 201 1.80 6.64 -10.77
N LEU A 202 2.06 6.29 -12.04
CA LEU A 202 2.18 7.18 -13.18
C LEU A 202 0.82 7.23 -13.89
N VAL A 203 0.04 8.29 -13.62
CA VAL A 203 -1.32 8.38 -14.14
C VAL A 203 -1.77 9.82 -14.36
N GLY A 204 -2.63 10.02 -15.36
CA GLY A 204 -3.43 11.24 -15.46
C GLY A 204 -4.52 11.25 -14.39
N VAL A 205 -4.76 12.39 -13.74
CA VAL A 205 -5.80 12.53 -12.71
C VAL A 205 -6.79 13.65 -13.05
N GLY A 206 -8.02 13.53 -12.58
CA GLY A 206 -9.10 14.47 -12.93
C GLY A 206 -9.36 14.46 -14.43
N GLU A 207 -9.50 15.63 -15.06
CA GLU A 207 -9.74 15.74 -16.50
C GLU A 207 -8.63 15.14 -17.37
N ALA A 208 -7.39 15.06 -16.86
CA ALA A 208 -6.25 14.51 -17.60
C ALA A 208 -6.39 13.03 -17.93
N VAL A 209 -7.27 12.28 -17.24
CA VAL A 209 -7.56 10.87 -17.55
C VAL A 209 -8.04 10.71 -18.99
N ASN A 210 -8.67 11.73 -19.57
CA ASN A 210 -9.20 11.66 -20.94
C ASN A 210 -8.17 12.06 -22.00
N ASN A 211 -6.93 12.36 -21.63
CA ASN A 211 -5.86 12.60 -22.59
C ASN A 211 -5.25 11.26 -23.05
N GLU A 212 -5.63 10.81 -24.23
CA GLU A 212 -5.16 9.53 -24.77
C GLU A 212 -3.65 9.52 -25.07
N ARG A 213 -3.09 10.64 -25.53
CA ARG A 213 -1.67 10.75 -25.84
C ARG A 213 -0.83 10.60 -24.58
N LEU A 214 -1.25 11.26 -23.50
CA LEU A 214 -0.67 11.10 -22.17
C LEU A 214 -0.76 9.64 -21.72
N THR A 215 -1.95 9.03 -21.80
CA THR A 215 -2.15 7.63 -21.40
C THR A 215 -1.22 6.67 -22.15
N ARG A 216 -1.14 6.79 -23.48
CA ARG A 216 -0.23 5.97 -24.32
C ARG A 216 1.23 6.16 -23.92
N LEU A 217 1.64 7.40 -23.64
CA LEU A 217 3.00 7.71 -23.22
C LEU A 217 3.36 7.07 -21.87
N LEU A 218 2.49 7.18 -20.86
CA LEU A 218 2.75 6.60 -19.53
C LEU A 218 2.74 5.06 -19.55
N ILE A 219 1.88 4.45 -20.39
CA ILE A 219 1.90 3.01 -20.65
C ILE A 219 3.22 2.59 -21.29
N ALA A 220 3.70 3.33 -22.30
CA ALA A 220 4.98 3.06 -22.95
C ALA A 220 6.16 3.16 -21.97
N ALA A 221 6.16 4.15 -21.06
CA ALA A 221 7.15 4.25 -19.99
C ALA A 221 7.12 3.04 -19.04
N ASN A 222 5.95 2.49 -18.73
CA ASN A 222 5.83 1.28 -17.91
C ASN A 222 6.36 0.01 -18.60
N ARG A 223 6.34 -0.06 -19.95
CA ARG A 223 6.91 -1.17 -20.73
C ARG A 223 8.43 -1.05 -20.94
N HIS A 224 8.98 0.14 -20.75
CA HIS A 224 10.39 0.39 -21.06
C HIS A 224 11.33 -0.35 -20.09
N PRO A 225 12.44 -0.97 -20.54
CA PRO A 225 13.37 -1.72 -19.68
C PRO A 225 13.88 -0.95 -18.45
N ARG A 226 14.16 0.35 -18.58
CA ARG A 226 14.54 1.25 -17.47
C ARG A 226 13.53 1.25 -16.30
N MET A 227 12.25 0.91 -16.53
CA MET A 227 11.29 0.76 -15.44
C MET A 227 11.70 -0.38 -14.48
N GLY A 228 12.32 -1.44 -14.98
CA GLY A 228 12.86 -2.53 -14.14
C GLY A 228 14.03 -2.05 -13.27
N GLU A 229 14.91 -1.20 -13.81
CA GLU A 229 16.02 -0.58 -13.08
C GLU A 229 15.50 0.36 -11.97
N ILE A 230 14.44 1.13 -12.26
CA ILE A 230 13.75 1.98 -11.29
C ILE A 230 13.20 1.14 -10.13
N TYR A 231 12.53 0.03 -10.43
CA TYR A 231 12.00 -0.90 -9.43
C TYR A 231 13.12 -1.52 -8.59
N GLN A 232 14.22 -1.92 -9.21
CA GLN A 232 15.39 -2.44 -8.48
C GLN A 232 15.91 -1.40 -7.47
N LYS A 233 16.15 -0.15 -7.90
CA LYS A 233 16.60 0.94 -7.01
C LYS A 233 15.60 1.22 -5.88
N TYR A 234 14.31 1.10 -6.17
CA TYR A 234 13.24 1.28 -5.18
C TYR A 234 13.26 0.18 -4.11
N PHE A 235 13.38 -1.09 -4.50
CA PHE A 235 13.48 -2.22 -3.57
C PHE A 235 14.78 -2.21 -2.75
N GLU A 236 15.90 -1.85 -3.37
CA GLU A 236 17.18 -1.66 -2.67
C GLU A 236 17.08 -0.53 -1.62
N ALA A 237 16.33 0.54 -1.92
CA ALA A 237 16.07 1.60 -0.95
C ALA A 237 15.16 1.13 0.19
N TRP A 238 14.13 0.33 -0.10
CA TRP A 238 13.26 -0.27 0.91
C TRP A 238 14.06 -1.15 1.89
N GLU A 239 14.90 -2.05 1.37
CA GLU A 239 15.80 -2.89 2.19
C GLU A 239 16.77 -2.03 3.01
N ARG A 240 17.45 -1.06 2.37
CA ARG A 240 18.45 -0.21 3.04
C ARG A 240 17.85 0.62 4.18
N LEU A 241 16.62 1.10 4.02
CA LEU A 241 15.90 1.87 5.04
C LEU A 241 15.26 0.97 6.12
N GLY A 242 15.44 -0.36 6.04
CA GLY A 242 14.93 -1.29 7.05
C GLY A 242 13.42 -1.49 7.00
N GLY A 243 12.81 -1.38 5.81
CA GLY A 243 11.44 -1.85 5.60
C GLY A 243 11.35 -3.37 5.74
N ASP A 244 10.25 -3.86 6.31
CA ASP A 244 9.97 -5.29 6.48
C ASP A 244 9.15 -5.79 5.27
N LEU A 245 7.92 -6.27 5.47
CA LEU A 245 7.04 -6.71 4.38
C LEU A 245 6.68 -5.55 3.42
N LEU A 246 6.76 -5.82 2.11
CA LEU A 246 6.25 -4.95 1.05
C LEU A 246 5.27 -5.73 0.17
N CYS A 247 4.01 -5.31 0.18
CA CYS A 247 2.97 -5.81 -0.70
C CYS A 247 2.95 -4.97 -1.99
N HIS A 248 3.32 -5.57 -3.12
CA HIS A 248 3.11 -4.93 -4.42
C HIS A 248 1.61 -4.94 -4.76
N PHE A 249 1.05 -3.80 -5.18
CA PHE A 249 -0.40 -3.63 -5.26
C PHE A 249 -1.12 -4.66 -6.15
N SER A 250 -0.57 -4.96 -7.33
CA SER A 250 -1.25 -5.85 -8.28
C SER A 250 -0.28 -6.75 -9.02
N SER A 251 -0.60 -8.06 -9.05
CA SER A 251 0.16 -9.05 -9.82
C SER A 251 -0.20 -8.96 -11.30
N VAL A 252 -1.47 -9.10 -11.66
CA VAL A 252 -1.96 -9.04 -13.04
C VAL A 252 -3.11 -8.04 -13.12
N GLY A 253 -3.05 -7.10 -14.06
CA GLY A 253 -4.11 -6.13 -14.27
C GLY A 253 -3.86 -5.27 -15.51
N ARG A 254 -4.87 -5.17 -16.38
CA ARG A 254 -4.79 -4.43 -17.65
C ARG A 254 -4.46 -2.96 -17.42
N TRP A 255 -3.52 -2.44 -18.19
CA TRP A 255 -3.12 -1.03 -18.12
C TRP A 255 -4.06 -0.17 -18.95
N SER A 256 -4.43 1.00 -18.41
CA SER A 256 -5.40 1.90 -19.04
C SER A 256 -5.20 3.35 -18.59
N LYS A 257 -6.10 4.24 -19.02
CA LYS A 257 -6.16 5.62 -18.50
C LYS A 257 -6.36 5.70 -16.98
N TRP A 258 -6.83 4.61 -16.38
CA TRP A 258 -7.00 4.51 -14.94
C TRP A 258 -5.74 4.06 -14.21
N GLY A 259 -4.66 3.68 -14.89
CA GLY A 259 -3.39 3.29 -14.27
C GLY A 259 -2.77 2.04 -14.91
N SER A 260 -1.51 1.77 -14.53
CA SER A 260 -0.69 0.67 -15.06
C SER A 260 -0.08 -0.18 -13.93
N TRP A 261 -0.83 -0.49 -12.88
CA TRP A 261 -0.26 -1.04 -11.65
C TRP A 261 0.10 -2.52 -11.70
N GLY A 262 -0.55 -3.33 -12.53
CA GLY A 262 -0.22 -4.75 -12.65
C GLY A 262 1.26 -4.93 -12.98
N LEU A 263 1.92 -5.89 -12.33
CA LEU A 263 3.23 -6.37 -12.78
C LEU A 263 3.10 -6.92 -14.21
N LEU A 264 2.00 -7.61 -14.50
CA LEU A 264 1.59 -8.05 -15.84
C LEU A 264 0.29 -7.36 -16.28
N GLU A 265 0.06 -7.22 -17.60
CA GLU A 265 -1.23 -6.75 -18.16
C GLU A 265 -2.25 -7.89 -18.28
N TYR A 266 -1.78 -9.08 -18.70
CA TYR A 266 -2.58 -10.29 -18.89
C TYR A 266 -1.94 -11.49 -18.20
N TYR A 267 -2.72 -12.55 -17.95
CA TYR A 267 -2.22 -13.74 -17.24
C TYR A 267 -1.38 -14.65 -18.15
N ASP A 268 -1.56 -14.54 -19.46
CA ASP A 268 -0.96 -15.35 -20.52
C ASP A 268 0.10 -14.59 -21.33
N GLU A 269 0.45 -13.36 -20.93
CA GLU A 269 1.54 -12.63 -21.56
C GLU A 269 2.91 -13.22 -21.18
N ASP A 270 3.91 -13.03 -22.05
CA ASP A 270 5.27 -13.47 -21.76
C ASP A 270 5.87 -12.60 -20.63
N PRO A 271 6.08 -13.14 -19.42
CA PRO A 271 6.58 -12.36 -18.29
C PRO A 271 7.98 -11.76 -18.52
N ARG A 272 8.74 -12.29 -19.49
CA ARG A 272 10.06 -11.75 -19.87
C ARG A 272 9.98 -10.38 -20.52
N GLN A 273 8.80 -10.01 -21.03
CA GLN A 273 8.55 -8.69 -21.60
C GLN A 273 8.12 -7.66 -20.56
N SER A 274 7.87 -8.07 -19.31
CA SER A 274 7.51 -7.15 -18.24
C SER A 274 8.70 -6.81 -17.35
N PRO A 275 9.28 -5.60 -17.48
CA PRO A 275 10.43 -5.20 -16.68
C PRO A 275 10.10 -5.09 -15.18
N LYS A 276 8.87 -4.67 -14.84
CA LYS A 276 8.40 -4.60 -13.44
C LYS A 276 8.28 -5.99 -12.82
N PHE A 277 7.70 -6.95 -13.55
CA PHE A 277 7.55 -8.32 -13.08
C PHE A 277 8.91 -8.97 -12.80
N LEU A 278 9.85 -8.86 -13.75
CA LEU A 278 11.19 -9.41 -13.58
C LEU A 278 11.93 -8.79 -12.40
N ALA A 279 11.88 -7.47 -12.23
CA ALA A 279 12.52 -6.80 -11.10
C ALA A 279 11.94 -7.27 -9.76
N THR A 280 10.62 -7.31 -9.63
CA THR A 280 9.93 -7.73 -8.41
C THR A 280 10.20 -9.19 -8.06
N LEU A 281 10.12 -10.12 -9.04
CA LEU A 281 10.35 -11.54 -8.74
C LEU A 281 11.83 -11.87 -8.51
N ARG A 282 12.77 -11.16 -9.15
CA ARG A 282 14.20 -11.30 -8.82
C ARG A 282 14.47 -10.87 -7.40
N TRP A 283 13.84 -9.78 -6.96
CA TRP A 283 13.92 -9.32 -5.58
C TRP A 283 13.28 -10.32 -4.61
N ALA A 284 12.08 -10.80 -4.89
CA ALA A 284 11.42 -11.82 -4.07
C ALA A 284 12.27 -13.10 -3.94
N LYS A 285 12.86 -13.58 -5.05
CA LYS A 285 13.77 -14.74 -5.05
C LYS A 285 15.05 -14.48 -4.24
N LYS A 286 15.64 -13.28 -4.34
CA LYS A 286 16.78 -12.86 -3.51
C LYS A 286 16.45 -12.95 -2.02
N LEU A 287 15.22 -12.60 -1.64
CA LEU A 287 14.72 -12.70 -0.27
C LEU A 287 14.29 -14.11 0.15
N GLY A 288 14.48 -15.11 -0.72
CA GLY A 288 14.19 -16.52 -0.42
C GLY A 288 12.76 -16.96 -0.70
N GLN A 289 11.92 -16.13 -1.34
CA GLN A 289 10.58 -16.57 -1.74
C GLN A 289 10.65 -17.60 -2.88
N ASN A 290 9.79 -18.62 -2.81
CA ASN A 290 9.65 -19.63 -3.85
C ASN A 290 8.83 -19.08 -5.03
N VAL A 291 9.49 -18.29 -5.88
CA VAL A 291 8.89 -17.67 -7.07
C VAL A 291 9.49 -18.21 -8.37
N PHE A 292 8.65 -18.33 -9.40
CA PHE A 292 9.08 -18.70 -10.74
C PHE A 292 9.69 -17.49 -11.45
N LEU A 293 10.94 -17.63 -11.91
CA LEU A 293 11.55 -16.68 -12.83
C LEU A 293 11.63 -17.32 -14.21
N PRO A 294 11.04 -16.71 -15.24
CA PRO A 294 11.20 -17.21 -16.60
C PRO A 294 12.67 -17.10 -17.04
N GLU A 295 13.15 -18.14 -17.72
CA GLU A 295 14.49 -18.18 -18.35
C GLU A 295 14.60 -17.26 -19.57
#